data_AF-A0A1L8E743-F1
#
_entry.id   AF-A0A1L8E743-F1
#
_cell.length_a   1.000
_cell.length_b   1.000
_cell.length_c   1.000
_cell.angle_alpha   90.00
_cell.angle_beta   90.00
_cell.angle_gamma   90.00
#
_symmetry.space_group_name_H-M   'P 1'
#
loop_
_entity.id
_entity.type
_entity.pdbx_description
1 polymer ?
#
loop_
_entity_poly.entity_id
_entity_poly.type
_entity_poly.pdbx_seq_one_letter_code
_entity_poly.pdbx_strand_id
1 'polypeptide(L)' 'NPDGNGRPECIMPYVGQPFRNFWDPTAYWLCTAAGAEAEFKRCPTLFLYDSALRACIPAREWKWTPPCVS' A
#
# COMPACT_ATOMS: atom_id res chain seq x y z
N ASN A 1 5.81 15.33 -0.43
CA ASN A 1 7.21 14.88 -0.37
C ASN A 1 7.41 13.87 -1.50
N PRO A 2 8.00 14.26 -2.63
CA PRO A 2 8.19 13.38 -3.79
C PRO A 2 9.10 12.18 -3.51
N ASP A 3 9.89 12.23 -2.42
CA ASP A 3 10.76 11.12 -1.97
C ASP A 3 10.07 10.18 -0.96
N GLY A 4 8.79 10.41 -0.66
CA GLY A 4 8.03 9.59 0.29
C GLY A 4 7.84 8.15 -0.21
N ASN A 5 7.67 7.21 0.71
CA ASN A 5 7.39 5.79 0.39
C ASN A 5 5.89 5.46 0.34
N GLY A 6 5.02 6.48 0.30
CA GLY A 6 3.57 6.33 0.33
C GLY A 6 2.99 6.00 1.71
N ARG A 7 3.78 6.10 2.78
CA ARG A 7 3.30 5.88 4.15
C ARG A 7 2.30 6.98 4.53
N PRO A 8 1.05 6.63 4.88
CA PRO A 8 0.06 7.60 5.31
C PRO A 8 0.29 8.04 6.75
N GLU A 9 -0.25 9.20 7.11
CA GLU A 9 -0.55 9.50 8.51
C GLU A 9 -1.81 8.72 8.91
N CYS A 10 -1.76 7.99 10.02
CA CYS A 10 -2.91 7.21 10.46
C CYS A 10 -3.93 8.09 11.18
N ILE A 11 -4.98 8.48 10.46
CA ILE A 11 -6.17 9.14 11.00
C ILE A 11 -7.35 8.17 11.03
N MET A 12 -8.41 8.49 11.80
CA MET A 12 -9.58 7.61 11.98
C MET A 12 -10.17 7.07 10.66
N PRO A 13 -10.33 7.87 9.59
CA PRO A 13 -10.83 7.36 8.31
C PRO A 13 -9.93 6.30 7.65
N TYR A 14 -8.64 6.26 7.97
CA TYR A 14 -7.65 5.40 7.31
C TYR A 14 -7.35 4.12 8.08
N VAL A 15 -7.83 3.99 9.32
CA VAL A 15 -7.70 2.76 10.12
C VAL A 15 -8.36 1.59 9.38
N GLY A 16 -7.62 0.50 9.24
CA GLY A 16 -8.04 -0.70 8.52
C GLY A 16 -7.93 -0.61 6.99
N GLN A 17 -7.55 0.55 6.43
CA GLN A 17 -7.38 0.69 4.97
C GLN A 17 -5.93 0.42 4.57
N PRO A 18 -5.69 -0.40 3.53
CA PRO A 18 -4.36 -0.60 2.98
C PRO A 18 -3.99 0.50 1.98
N PHE A 19 -2.75 0.98 2.05
CA PHE A 19 -2.20 2.02 1.18
C PHE A 19 -0.99 1.48 0.43
N ARG A 20 -0.89 1.82 -0.86
CA ARG A 20 0.21 1.38 -1.71
C ARG A 20 1.55 1.94 -1.19
N ASN A 21 2.55 1.06 -1.07
CA ASN A 21 3.93 1.52 -1.00
C ASN A 21 4.40 1.96 -2.40
N PHE A 22 5.05 3.11 -2.50
CA PHE A 22 5.43 3.68 -3.80
C PHE A 22 6.57 2.94 -4.49
N TRP A 23 7.42 2.27 -3.73
CA TRP A 23 8.68 1.67 -4.22
C TRP A 23 8.68 0.15 -4.16
N ASP A 24 7.93 -0.44 -3.24
CA ASP A 24 7.91 -1.87 -2.99
C ASP A 24 6.52 -2.47 -3.24
N PRO A 25 6.27 -3.05 -4.43
CA PRO A 25 4.98 -3.66 -4.76
C PRO A 25 4.74 -4.97 -4.00
N THR A 26 5.71 -5.52 -3.28
CA THR A 26 5.51 -6.70 -2.43
C THR A 26 4.93 -6.34 -1.06
N ALA A 27 4.67 -5.06 -0.81
CA ALA A 27 4.19 -4.57 0.47
C ALA A 27 3.18 -3.43 0.35
N TYR A 28 2.46 -3.19 1.44
CA TYR A 28 1.54 -2.08 1.61
C TYR A 28 1.62 -1.54 3.04
N TRP A 29 1.10 -0.33 3.24
CA TRP A 29 0.96 0.30 4.54
C TRP A 29 -0.42 0.03 5.11
N LEU A 30 -0.51 -0.27 6.40
CA LEU A 30 -1.78 -0.47 7.09
C LEU A 30 -1.81 0.32 8.39
N CYS A 31 -2.83 1.16 8.55
CA CYS A 31 -3.09 1.82 9.82
C CYS A 31 -3.94 0.92 10.71
N THR A 32 -3.44 0.57 11.89
CA THR A 32 -4.17 -0.25 12.88
C THR A 32 -4.91 0.60 13.92
N ALA A 33 -4.45 1.83 14.17
CA ALA A 33 -5.12 2.81 15.03
C ALA A 33 -4.81 4.24 14.57
N ALA A 34 -5.68 5.20 14.92
CA ALA A 34 -5.42 6.62 14.68
C ALA A 34 -4.34 7.14 15.62
N GLY A 35 -3.45 8.01 15.11
CA GLY A 35 -2.28 8.51 15.83
C GLY A 35 -1.11 7.52 15.92
N ALA A 36 -1.29 6.28 15.45
CA ALA A 36 -0.22 5.28 15.40
C ALA A 36 0.61 5.41 14.11
N GLU A 37 1.76 4.73 14.10
CA GLU A 37 2.54 4.55 12.88
C GLU A 37 1.89 3.53 11.95
N ALA A 38 1.82 3.82 10.65
CA ALA A 38 1.35 2.84 9.67
C ALA A 38 2.34 1.66 9.58
N GLU A 39 1.81 0.45 9.67
CA GLU A 39 2.59 -0.77 9.66
C GLU A 39 2.94 -1.18 8.23
N PHE A 40 4.17 -1.65 8.03
CA PHE A 40 4.63 -2.19 6.75
C PHE A 40 4.27 -3.68 6.64
N LYS A 41 3.25 -4.00 5.85
CA LYS A 41 2.75 -5.37 5.68
C LYS A 41 3.21 -5.96 4.36
N ARG A 42 3.81 -7.16 4.40
CA ARG A 42 4.23 -7.92 3.23
C ARG A 42 3.06 -8.72 2.65
N CYS A 43 2.97 -8.74 1.33
CA CYS A 43 2.15 -9.72 0.62
C CYS A 43 2.76 -11.14 0.77
N PRO A 44 1.94 -12.19 0.62
CA PRO A 44 2.44 -13.56 0.52
C PRO A 44 3.46 -13.72 -0.62
N THR A 45 4.30 -14.76 -0.53
CA THR A 45 5.26 -15.09 -1.60
C THR A 45 4.54 -15.30 -2.93
N LEU A 46 5.07 -14.73 -4.02
CA LEU A 46 4.48 -14.70 -5.37
C LEU A 46 3.25 -13.79 -5.54
N PHE A 47 2.95 -12.92 -4.57
CA PHE A 47 1.87 -11.93 -4.67
C PHE A 47 2.42 -10.50 -4.61
N LEU A 48 1.75 -9.59 -5.30
CA LEU A 48 2.05 -8.15 -5.33
C LEU A 48 0.79 -7.37 -4.96
N TYR A 49 0.96 -6.23 -4.29
CA TYR A 49 -0.13 -5.37 -3.87
C TYR A 49 -0.68 -4.57 -5.05
N ASP A 50 -1.96 -4.75 -5.35
CA ASP A 50 -2.69 -3.98 -6.34
C ASP A 50 -3.49 -2.87 -5.65
N SER A 51 -3.23 -1.62 -6.03
CA SER A 51 -3.87 -0.46 -5.41
C SER A 51 -5.32 -0.26 -5.82
N ALA A 52 -5.73 -0.75 -6.99
CA ALA A 52 -7.11 -0.63 -7.46
C ALA A 52 -8.01 -1.65 -6.74
N LEU A 53 -7.52 -2.87 -6.57
CA LEU A 53 -8.21 -3.94 -5.84
C LEU A 53 -8.01 -3.86 -4.32
N ARG A 54 -7.04 -3.05 -3.87
CA ARG A 54 -6.65 -2.91 -2.45
C ARG A 54 -6.30 -4.26 -1.80
N ALA A 55 -5.63 -5.12 -2.56
CA ALA A 55 -5.35 -6.49 -2.18
C ALA A 55 -4.03 -7.01 -2.76
N CYS A 56 -3.46 -8.03 -2.12
CA CYS A 56 -2.37 -8.79 -2.70
C CYS A 56 -2.93 -9.77 -3.74
N ILE A 57 -2.49 -9.66 -4.98
CA ILE A 57 -2.89 -10.53 -6.10
C ILE A 57 -1.69 -11.30 -6.65
N PRO A 58 -1.89 -12.44 -7.35
CA PRO A 58 -0.79 -13.19 -7.93
C PRO A 58 0.08 -12.31 -8.84
N ALA A 59 1.41 -12.38 -8.69
CA ALA A 59 2.34 -11.53 -9.44
C ALA A 59 2.19 -11.65 -10.97
N ARG A 60 1.75 -12.81 -11.47
CA ARG A 60 1.47 -13.07 -12.89
C ARG A 60 0.27 -12.28 -13.44
N GLU A 61 -0.64 -11.86 -12.57
CA GLU A 61 -1.85 -11.09 -12.90
C GLU A 61 -1.66 -9.59 -12.64
N TRP A 62 -0.62 -9.25 -11.88
CA TRP A 62 -0.34 -7.89 -11.46
C TRP A 62 0.15 -7.03 -12.61
N LYS A 63 -0.40 -5.81 -12.71
CA LYS A 63 0.02 -4.81 -13.68
C LYS A 63 0.44 -3.56 -12.93
N TRP A 64 1.58 -2.99 -13.35
CA TRP A 64 2.03 -1.71 -12.82
C TRP A 64 0.98 -0.64 -13.11
N THR A 65 0.41 -0.05 -12.05
CA THR A 65 -0.45 1.12 -12.18
C THR A 65 0.45 2.37 -12.10
N PRO A 66 0.59 3.15 -13.18
CA PRO A 66 1.34 4.40 -13.12
C PRO A 66 0.71 5.34 -12.08
N PRO A 67 1.50 6.12 -11.31
CA PRO A 67 0.93 7.19 -10.51
C PRO A 67 0.15 8.13 -11.43
N CYS A 68 -1.04 8.58 -11.01
CA CYS A 68 -1.89 9.45 -11.82
C CYS A 68 -1.05 10.62 -12.37
N VAL A 69 -1.02 10.77 -13.69
CA VAL A 69 -0.56 12.00 -14.33
C VAL A 69 -1.52 13.11 -13.90
N SER A 70 -1.02 14.05 -13.09
CA SER A 70 -1.72 15.27 -12.72
C SER A 70 -2.03 16.12 -13.94
#